data_AF-A0A1Q2YZ83-F1
#
_entry.id   AF-A0A1Q2YZ83-F1
#
_cell.length_a   1.000
_cell.length_b   1.000
_cell.length_c   1.000
_cell.angle_alpha   90.00
_cell.angle_beta   90.00
_cell.angle_gamma   90.00
#
_symmetry.space_group_name_H-M   'P 1'
#
loop_
_entity.id
_entity.type
_entity.pdbx_description
1 polymer ?
#
loop_
_entity_poly.entity_id
_entity_poly.type
_entity_poly.pdbx_seq_one_letter_code
_entity_poly.pdbx_strand_id
1 'polypeptide(L)'
;MEQTIYTLVRGEDWRDAEAAGAYHGSADDRRDGFLHFSAAAQLRQSAAKHRAGEADLWMVAVSVPALGDALRWEPAAGGSRPGLFPHLYGPLPLSAVRAAAHVPLDPDGRHIFPEEIP
;
A
#
# COMPACT_ATOMS: atom_id res chain seq x y z
N MET A 1 -5.12 17.47 -4.86
CA MET A 1 -4.36 16.23 -5.13
C MET A 1 -4.05 15.58 -3.80
N GLU A 2 -4.13 14.26 -3.71
CA GLU A 2 -3.78 13.55 -2.48
C GLU A 2 -2.30 13.73 -2.16
N GLN A 3 -1.99 14.08 -0.91
CA GLN A 3 -0.61 14.28 -0.45
C GLN A 3 0.01 13.02 0.14
N THR A 4 -0.83 12.02 0.45
CA THR A 4 -0.47 10.75 1.05
C THR A 4 -1.22 9.64 0.35
N ILE A 5 -0.52 8.56 0.00
CA ILE A 5 -1.08 7.32 -0.54
C ILE A 5 -0.67 6.14 0.34
N TYR A 6 -1.35 5.02 0.19
CA TYR A 6 -1.22 3.89 1.12
C TYR A 6 -0.93 2.60 0.37
N THR A 7 -0.05 1.77 0.91
CA THR A 7 0.14 0.39 0.46
C THR A 7 0.06 -0.57 1.64
N LEU A 8 -0.28 -1.82 1.36
CA LEU A 8 -0.40 -2.89 2.34
C LEU A 8 0.71 -3.91 2.10
N VAL A 9 1.57 -4.07 3.10
CA VAL A 9 2.81 -4.86 3.02
C VAL A 9 2.72 -5.97 4.06
N ARG A 10 3.11 -7.20 3.72
CA ARG A 10 3.18 -8.29 4.69
C ARG A 10 4.30 -8.01 5.69
N GLY A 11 4.16 -8.45 6.93
CA GLY A 11 5.14 -8.08 7.96
C GLY A 11 6.55 -8.61 7.71
N GLU A 12 6.72 -9.74 7.00
CA GLU A 12 8.05 -10.18 6.53
C GLU A 12 8.64 -9.21 5.49
N ASP A 13 7.85 -8.87 4.48
CA ASP A 13 8.24 -7.93 3.42
C ASP A 13 8.55 -6.54 3.99
N TRP A 14 7.83 -6.11 5.04
CA TRP A 14 8.08 -4.83 5.70
C TRP A 14 9.39 -4.83 6.46
N ARG A 15 9.69 -5.89 7.23
CA ARG A 15 10.97 -6.03 7.95
C ARG A 15 12.15 -6.07 6.98
N ASP A 16 12.00 -6.76 5.86
CA ASP A 16 13.03 -6.80 4.82
C ASP A 16 13.24 -5.41 4.19
N ALA A 17 12.16 -4.67 3.96
CA ALA A 17 12.23 -3.30 3.46
C ALA A 17 12.91 -2.34 4.46
N GLU A 18 12.64 -2.49 5.76
CA GLU A 18 13.33 -1.77 6.83
C GLU A 18 14.84 -2.05 6.83
N ALA A 19 15.23 -3.32 6.69
CA ALA A 19 16.63 -3.70 6.62
C ALA A 19 17.34 -3.19 5.34
N ALA A 20 16.62 -3.16 4.21
CA ALA A 20 17.17 -2.73 2.92
C ALA A 20 17.10 -1.21 2.68
N GLY A 21 16.28 -0.48 3.43
CA GLY A 21 16.00 0.94 3.22
C GLY A 21 15.06 1.24 2.03
N ALA A 22 14.53 0.20 1.37
CA ALA A 22 13.54 0.33 0.32
C ALA A 22 12.65 -0.93 0.21
N TYR A 23 11.38 -0.75 -0.13
CA TYR A 23 10.45 -1.84 -0.45
C TYR A 23 10.42 -2.09 -1.97
N HIS A 24 10.70 -3.33 -2.37
CA HIS A 24 10.84 -3.74 -3.77
C HIS A 24 9.60 -4.44 -4.34
N GLY A 25 8.50 -4.51 -3.57
CA GLY A 25 7.24 -5.06 -4.03
C GLY A 25 7.06 -6.55 -3.77
N SER A 26 5.79 -6.92 -3.65
CA SER A 26 5.34 -8.30 -3.52
C SER A 26 5.48 -9.07 -4.84
N ALA A 27 5.17 -10.36 -4.83
CA ALA A 27 5.14 -11.16 -6.05
C ALA A 27 4.15 -10.61 -7.10
N ASP A 28 3.01 -10.07 -6.66
CA ASP A 28 2.01 -9.45 -7.54
C ASP A 28 2.54 -8.16 -8.16
N ASP A 29 3.14 -7.28 -7.35
CA ASP A 29 3.74 -6.03 -7.83
C ASP A 29 4.83 -6.28 -8.87
N ARG A 30 5.67 -7.32 -8.64
CA ARG A 30 6.71 -7.72 -9.59
C ARG A 30 6.15 -8.30 -10.88
N ARG A 31 5.05 -9.05 -10.82
CA ARG A 31 4.35 -9.56 -12.01
C ARG A 31 3.76 -8.40 -12.83
N ASP A 32 3.16 -7.44 -12.16
CA ASP A 32 2.40 -6.35 -12.79
C ASP A 32 3.32 -5.18 -13.22
N GLY A 33 4.54 -5.12 -12.68
CA GLY A 33 5.60 -4.19 -13.09
C GLY A 33 5.59 -2.83 -12.36
N PHE A 34 4.78 -2.71 -11.30
CA PHE A 34 4.66 -1.52 -10.46
C PHE A 34 4.14 -1.89 -9.07
N LEU A 35 4.40 -1.06 -8.07
CA LEU A 35 3.85 -1.23 -6.73
C LEU A 35 2.43 -0.66 -6.67
N HIS A 36 1.50 -1.44 -6.13
CA HIS A 36 0.12 -1.01 -5.94
C HIS A 36 -0.03 -0.14 -4.68
N PHE A 37 -0.63 1.04 -4.88
CA PHE A 37 -1.11 1.88 -3.79
C PHE A 37 -2.61 2.09 -3.89
N SER A 38 -3.18 2.66 -2.84
CA SER A 38 -4.56 3.09 -2.75
C SER A 38 -4.62 4.53 -2.25
N ALA A 39 -5.59 5.29 -2.76
CA ALA A 39 -6.04 6.49 -2.09
C ALA A 39 -6.62 6.18 -0.70
N ALA A 40 -6.72 7.19 0.15
CA ALA A 40 -7.36 7.08 1.47
C ALA A 40 -8.75 6.43 1.38
N ALA A 41 -9.61 6.92 0.49
CA ALA A 41 -10.98 6.44 0.32
C ALA A 41 -11.07 4.99 -0.23
N GLN A 42 -9.97 4.47 -0.79
CA GLN A 42 -9.91 3.14 -1.40
C GLN A 42 -9.25 2.10 -0.49
N LEU A 43 -8.49 2.53 0.53
CA LEU A 43 -7.60 1.68 1.34
C LEU A 43 -8.33 0.49 1.97
N ARG A 44 -9.38 0.75 2.74
CA ARG A 44 -10.12 -0.29 3.49
C ARG A 44 -10.79 -1.31 2.56
N GLN A 45 -11.37 -0.84 1.45
CA GLN A 45 -11.93 -1.72 0.43
C GLN A 45 -10.84 -2.57 -0.24
N SER A 46 -9.67 -1.98 -0.49
CA SER A 46 -8.51 -2.69 -1.06
C SER A 46 -8.03 -3.80 -0.12
N ALA A 47 -7.93 -3.50 1.18
CA ALA A 47 -7.57 -4.49 2.20
C ALA A 47 -8.55 -5.66 2.23
N ALA A 48 -9.85 -5.37 2.33
CA ALA A 48 -10.89 -6.40 2.38
C ALA A 48 -10.94 -7.27 1.10
N LYS A 49 -10.58 -6.72 -0.06
CA LYS A 49 -10.58 -7.47 -1.33
C LYS A 49 -9.32 -8.32 -1.53
N HIS A 50 -8.15 -7.81 -1.17
CA HIS A 50 -6.87 -8.38 -1.59
C HIS A 50 -6.07 -9.00 -0.45
N ARG A 51 -6.40 -8.68 0.81
CA ARG A 51 -5.62 -9.06 1.99
C ARG A 51 -6.47 -9.70 3.09
N ALA A 52 -7.74 -10.00 2.85
CA ALA A 52 -8.63 -10.60 3.85
C ALA A 52 -8.00 -11.83 4.52
N GLY A 53 -8.04 -11.88 5.85
CA GLY A 53 -7.45 -12.97 6.63
C GLY A 53 -5.93 -12.95 6.77
N GLU A 54 -5.21 -11.98 6.19
CA GLU A 54 -3.77 -11.81 6.43
C GLU A 54 -3.53 -11.16 7.80
N ALA A 55 -2.96 -11.91 8.75
CA ALA A 55 -2.80 -11.48 10.15
C ALA A 55 -1.57 -10.58 10.40
N ASP A 56 -0.47 -10.82 9.69
CA ASP A 56 0.74 -9.99 9.78
C ASP A 56 0.80 -9.03 8.59
N LEU A 57 0.00 -7.97 8.70
CA LEU A 57 -0.14 -6.97 7.65
C LEU A 57 0.18 -5.58 8.21
N TRP A 58 0.91 -4.81 7.42
CA TRP A 58 1.29 -3.45 7.71
C TRP A 58 0.66 -2.52 6.69
N MET A 59 0.13 -1.41 7.17
CA MET A 59 -0.27 -0.30 6.33
C MET A 59 0.83 0.76 6.35
N VAL A 60 1.28 1.16 5.16
CA VAL A 60 2.36 2.12 4.97
C VAL A 60 1.82 3.36 4.27
N ALA A 61 1.90 4.50 4.93
CA ALA A 61 1.51 5.80 4.41
C ALA A 61 2.72 6.52 3.79
N VAL A 62 2.60 6.96 2.54
CA VAL A 62 3.71 7.45 1.73
C VAL A 62 3.44 8.85 1.18
N SER A 63 4.46 9.71 1.22
CA SER A 63 4.45 11.07 0.70
C SER A 63 4.42 11.10 -0.84
N VAL A 64 3.33 11.57 -1.44
CA VAL A 64 3.22 11.71 -2.91
C VAL A 64 4.32 12.60 -3.50
N PRO A 65 4.63 13.79 -2.95
CA PRO A 65 5.69 14.65 -3.49
C PRO A 65 7.08 14.02 -3.48
N ALA A 66 7.32 12.99 -2.66
CA ALA A 66 8.62 12.33 -2.57
C ALA A 66 8.83 11.27 -3.67
N LEU A 67 7.79 10.92 -4.44
CA LEU A 67 7.84 9.85 -5.44
C LEU A 67 8.08 10.35 -6.87
N GLY A 68 7.90 11.66 -7.11
CA GLY A 68 8.14 12.30 -8.41
C GLY A 68 7.41 11.62 -9.58
N ASP A 69 8.06 11.59 -10.74
CA ASP A 69 7.49 11.11 -12.00
C ASP A 69 7.31 9.58 -12.08
N ALA A 70 7.84 8.84 -11.10
CA ALA A 70 7.65 7.39 -11.01
C ALA A 70 6.24 7.02 -10.53
N LEU A 71 5.53 7.95 -9.88
CA LEU A 71 4.15 7.75 -9.44
C LEU A 71 3.17 8.13 -10.57
N ARG A 72 2.29 7.20 -10.92
CA ARG A 72 1.23 7.42 -11.91
C ARG A 72 -0.13 7.10 -11.31
N TRP A 73 -1.16 7.82 -11.75
CA TRP A 73 -2.54 7.57 -11.36
C TRP A 73 -3.28 6.97 -12.54
N GLU A 74 -3.64 5.70 -12.42
CA GLU A 74 -4.18 4.91 -13.54
C GLU A 74 -5.44 4.14 -13.11
N PRO A 75 -6.35 3.82 -14.04
CA PRO A 75 -7.48 2.96 -13.72
C PRO A 75 -7.02 1.59 -13.20
N ALA A 76 -7.80 0.98 -12.32
CA ALA A 76 -7.55 -0.40 -11.92
C ALA A 76 -7.50 -1.33 -13.15
N ALA A 77 -6.63 -2.34 -13.11
CA ALA A 77 -6.53 -3.34 -14.16
C ALA A 77 -7.91 -3.91 -14.54
N GLY A 78 -8.20 -3.90 -15.84
CA GLY A 78 -9.46 -4.37 -16.41
C GLY A 78 -10.73 -3.59 -15.99
N GLY A 79 -10.60 -2.40 -15.41
CA GLY A 79 -11.75 -1.61 -14.95
C GLY A 79 -12.48 -2.23 -13.75
N SER A 80 -11.83 -3.14 -13.03
CA SER A 80 -12.44 -3.93 -11.95
C SER A 80 -12.89 -3.10 -10.73
N ARG A 81 -12.46 -1.84 -10.65
CA ARG A 81 -12.82 -0.87 -9.62
C ARG A 81 -12.90 0.53 -10.25
N PRO A 82 -13.88 1.36 -9.85
CA PRO A 82 -13.97 2.73 -10.31
C PRO A 82 -12.85 3.60 -9.71
N GLY A 83 -12.48 4.64 -10.43
CA GLY A 83 -11.48 5.62 -10.00
C GLY A 83 -10.05 5.28 -10.45
N LEU A 84 -9.14 6.19 -10.11
CA LEU A 84 -7.71 6.04 -10.35
C LEU A 84 -7.04 5.47 -9.11
N PHE A 85 -6.03 4.64 -9.33
CA PHE A 85 -5.17 4.06 -8.32
C PHE A 85 -3.74 4.55 -8.55
N PRO A 86 -3.02 4.89 -7.47
CA PRO A 86 -1.61 5.22 -7.57
C PRO A 86 -0.77 3.96 -7.81
N HIS A 87 0.09 4.00 -8.82
CA HIS A 87 1.07 2.97 -9.14
C HIS A 87 2.47 3.57 -9.14
N LEU A 88 3.39 2.96 -8.39
CA LEU A 88 4.78 3.40 -8.35
C LEU A 88 5.65 2.49 -9.24
N TYR A 89 6.27 3.08 -10.26
CA TYR A 89 7.18 2.40 -11.16
C TYR A 89 8.61 2.44 -10.63
N GLY A 90 8.92 1.52 -9.71
CA GLY A 90 10.22 1.42 -9.04
C GLY A 90 10.07 1.03 -7.58
N PRO A 91 11.18 0.89 -6.84
CA PRO A 91 11.11 0.62 -5.41
C PRO A 91 10.56 1.82 -4.65
N LEU A 92 9.89 1.56 -3.52
CA LEU A 92 9.50 2.58 -2.55
C LEU A 92 10.69 2.84 -1.60
N PRO A 93 11.36 4.00 -1.65
CA PRO A 93 12.37 4.33 -0.65
C PRO A 93 11.72 4.58 0.71
N LEU A 94 12.29 4.05 1.79
CA LEU A 94 11.73 4.26 3.13
C LEU A 94 11.79 5.74 3.57
N SER A 95 12.66 6.54 2.97
CA SER A 95 12.67 7.99 3.19
C SER A 95 11.40 8.71 2.71
N ALA A 96 10.57 8.08 1.87
CA ALA A 96 9.27 8.61 1.45
C ALA A 96 8.11 8.18 2.38
N VAL A 97 8.35 7.23 3.29
CA VAL A 97 7.35 6.73 4.24
C VAL A 97 7.15 7.76 5.35
N ARG A 98 5.88 8.11 5.59
CA ARG A 98 5.45 9.04 6.65
C ARG A 98 5.02 8.32 7.92
N ALA A 99 4.39 7.18 7.77
CA ALA A 99 3.94 6.35 8.87
C ALA A 99 3.83 4.89 8.40
N ALA A 100 4.08 3.96 9.30
CA ALA A 100 3.77 2.55 9.11
C ALA A 100 3.07 2.05 10.38
N ALA A 101 2.01 1.28 10.21
CA ALA A 101 1.23 0.75 11.32
C ALA A 101 0.86 -0.71 11.04
N HIS A 102 1.03 -1.56 12.04
CA HIS A 102 0.47 -2.92 12.01
C HIS A 102 -1.06 -2.83 12.03
N VAL A 103 -1.71 -3.60 11.16
CA VAL A 103 -3.16 -3.67 11.04
C VAL A 103 -3.61 -5.10 11.33
N PRO A 104 -3.82 -5.46 12.61
CA PRO A 104 -4.20 -6.83 13.00
C PRO A 104 -5.63 -7.15 12.56
N LEU A 105 -6.01 -8.42 12.63
CA LEU A 105 -7.39 -8.86 12.40
C LEU A 105 -8.22 -8.76 13.69
N ASP A 106 -9.48 -8.35 13.55
CA ASP A 106 -10.51 -8.53 14.56
C ASP A 106 -11.01 -10.00 14.60
N PRO A 107 -11.87 -10.38 15.57
CA PRO A 107 -12.44 -11.72 15.65
C PRO A 107 -13.26 -12.16 14.42
N ASP A 108 -13.72 -11.21 13.60
CA ASP A 108 -14.46 -11.47 12.35
C ASP A 108 -13.52 -11.58 11.13
N GLY A 109 -12.20 -11.46 11.33
CA GLY A 109 -11.21 -11.54 10.26
C GLY A 109 -11.08 -10.25 9.43
N ARG A 110 -11.49 -9.09 9.96
CA ARG A 110 -11.32 -7.78 9.31
C ARG A 110 -10.12 -7.03 9.89
N HIS A 111 -9.37 -6.34 9.05
CA HIS A 111 -8.25 -5.51 9.49
C HIS A 111 -8.72 -4.32 10.32
N ILE A 112 -8.08 -4.14 11.48
CA ILE A 112 -8.25 -3.00 12.39
C ILE A 112 -7.23 -1.94 11.98
N PHE A 113 -7.71 -0.81 11.49
CA PHE A 113 -6.88 0.35 11.15
C PHE A 113 -6.87 1.35 12.32
N PRO A 114 -5.74 2.04 12.59
CA PRO A 114 -5.69 3.13 13.56
C PRO A 114 -6.66 4.27 13.22
N GLU A 115 -7.11 5.03 14.23
CA GLU A 115 -8.09 6.13 14.04
C GLU A 115 -7.55 7.26 13.17
N GLU A 116 -6.24 7.49 13.21
CA GLU A 116 -5.56 8.55 12.43
C GLU A 116 -5.45 8.18 10.95
N ILE A 117 -5.81 6.95 10.59
CA ILE A 117 -5.73 6.39 9.26
C ILE A 117 -7.14 6.23 8.68
N PRO A 118 -7.40 6.79 7.48
CA PRO A 118 -8.73 6.84 6.89
C PRO A 118 -9.34 5.47 6.58
#